data_AF-A0A0V1EI07-F1
#
_entry.id   AF-A0A0V1EI07-F1
#
_cell.length_a   1.000
_cell.length_b   1.000
_cell.length_c   1.000
_cell.angle_alpha   90.00
_cell.angle_beta   90.00
_cell.angle_gamma   90.00
#
_symmetry.space_group_name_H-M   'P 1'
#
loop_
_entity.id
_entity.type
_entity.pdbx_description
1 polymer ?
#
loop_
_entity_poly.entity_id
_entity_poly.type
_entity_poly.pdbx_seq_one_letter_code
_entity_poly.pdbx_strand_id
1 'polypeptide(L)'
;MLEEQNERNLRAHVADDDEVLPKTVSKLSCSYTSGEGEDEVSVEGNIYLVGTAHFSKASQCDVIRKVQPHAVMVELCEKRDFLLHYEEDVLLRALQAPDSFKNIKKLFKENGIVFTLMMILFKAISGSMARQLGTFPGSEFRVAFQEAAQVDNCLFYLGDRDISITFHRAIAMLNIYQKLKLLICMLRSVNADIKTEIMEEFKNRDVLDKVILDITEYFPLLAEVLIKERDQYLAYQLRSAFEDCCLMQKEQDRYEPIKIVGVVGIAHVKGIIASFNNNIDIKELKRIPKPKRDWIKIVLKFVLYGLISYGTYRFMRRYVW
;
A
#
# COMPACT_ATOMS: atom_id res chain seq x y z
N MET A 1 10.08 6.87 -22.41
CA MET A 1 10.95 6.28 -23.45
C MET A 1 11.30 4.85 -23.07
N LEU A 2 12.34 4.51 -22.30
CA LEU A 2 12.61 3.10 -21.91
C LEU A 2 11.49 2.47 -21.06
N GLU A 3 11.03 3.14 -20.00
CA GLU A 3 9.91 2.67 -19.16
C GLU A 3 8.58 2.50 -19.94
N GLU A 4 8.34 3.32 -20.98
CA GLU A 4 7.11 3.27 -21.81
C GLU A 4 7.17 2.21 -22.92
N GLN A 5 8.38 1.80 -23.32
CA GLN A 5 8.60 0.76 -24.32
C GLN A 5 8.52 -0.62 -23.64
N ASN A 6 8.98 -0.73 -22.39
CA ASN A 6 8.87 -1.92 -21.54
C ASN A 6 7.42 -2.32 -21.19
N GLU A 7 6.52 -1.36 -20.99
CA GLU A 7 5.10 -1.66 -20.67
C GLU A 7 4.30 -2.25 -21.85
N ARG A 8 4.78 -2.17 -23.11
CA ARG A 8 4.09 -2.77 -24.26
C ARG A 8 4.38 -4.27 -24.43
N ASN A 9 5.39 -4.75 -23.74
CA ASN A 9 6.03 -6.04 -23.98
C ASN A 9 5.55 -7.14 -23.04
N LEU A 10 4.91 -6.78 -21.93
CA LEU A 10 4.39 -7.73 -20.96
C LEU A 10 2.87 -7.84 -21.03
N ARG A 11 2.35 -9.05 -21.20
CA ARG A 11 0.91 -9.34 -21.11
C ARG A 11 0.67 -10.50 -20.16
N ALA A 12 -0.45 -10.45 -19.44
CA ALA A 12 -0.89 -11.57 -18.62
C ALA A 12 -2.37 -11.92 -18.81
N HIS A 13 -2.68 -13.18 -18.59
CA HIS A 13 -4.06 -13.66 -18.47
C HIS A 13 -4.18 -14.57 -17.24
N VAL A 14 -5.37 -14.61 -16.65
CA VAL A 14 -5.66 -15.54 -15.56
C VAL A 14 -5.63 -16.95 -16.14
N ALA A 15 -4.78 -17.80 -15.58
CA ALA A 15 -4.76 -19.22 -15.95
C ALA A 15 -6.01 -19.91 -15.38
N ASP A 16 -6.54 -20.91 -16.09
CA ASP A 16 -7.57 -21.78 -15.54
C ASP A 16 -7.10 -22.40 -14.22
N ASP A 17 -8.03 -22.61 -13.27
CA ASP A 17 -7.73 -23.16 -11.95
C ASP A 17 -7.00 -24.53 -12.10
N ASP A 18 -5.69 -24.55 -11.86
CA ASP A 18 -4.95 -25.79 -11.69
C ASP A 18 -5.54 -26.50 -10.47
N GLU A 19 -6.14 -27.69 -10.65
CA GLU A 19 -6.79 -28.52 -9.59
C GLU A 19 -5.89 -28.79 -8.35
N VAL A 20 -4.59 -28.47 -8.46
CA VAL A 20 -3.53 -28.70 -7.46
C VAL A 20 -3.25 -27.49 -6.57
N LEU A 21 -3.64 -26.26 -6.95
CA LEU A 21 -3.30 -25.05 -6.20
C LEU A 21 -4.32 -24.76 -5.06
N PRO A 22 -3.87 -24.27 -3.88
CA PRO A 22 -4.79 -23.84 -2.83
C PRO A 22 -5.70 -22.71 -3.30
N LYS A 23 -6.94 -22.65 -2.80
CA LYS A 23 -7.94 -21.59 -3.13
C LYS A 23 -7.47 -20.16 -2.83
N THR A 24 -6.40 -20.00 -2.04
CA THR A 24 -5.79 -18.70 -1.71
C THR A 24 -4.76 -18.25 -2.74
N VAL A 25 -4.45 -19.08 -3.74
CA VAL A 25 -3.46 -18.81 -4.77
C VAL A 25 -4.16 -18.53 -6.09
N SER A 26 -3.82 -17.42 -6.73
CA SER A 26 -4.24 -17.12 -8.10
C SER A 26 -3.02 -17.15 -9.02
N LYS A 27 -3.17 -17.71 -10.22
CA LYS A 27 -2.07 -17.84 -11.20
C LYS A 27 -2.32 -16.92 -12.39
N LEU A 28 -1.30 -16.12 -12.71
CA LEU A 28 -1.26 -15.28 -13.91
C LEU A 28 -0.20 -15.83 -14.85
N SER A 29 -0.61 -16.24 -16.05
CA SER A 29 0.32 -16.60 -17.13
C SER A 29 0.80 -15.32 -17.80
N CYS A 30 2.10 -15.10 -17.84
CA CYS A 30 2.74 -13.88 -18.34
C CYS A 30 3.65 -14.20 -19.53
N SER A 31 3.68 -13.30 -20.51
CA SER A 31 4.61 -13.34 -21.64
C SER A 31 5.31 -11.99 -21.78
N TYR A 32 6.64 -11.99 -21.80
CA TYR A 32 7.48 -10.83 -22.05
C TYR A 32 8.13 -10.94 -23.42
N THR A 33 7.95 -9.95 -24.27
CA THR A 33 8.60 -9.88 -25.59
C THR A 33 9.68 -8.80 -25.60
N SER A 34 10.90 -9.13 -26.01
CA SER A 34 12.01 -8.16 -26.08
C SER A 34 12.71 -8.24 -27.42
N GLY A 35 12.75 -7.10 -28.13
CA GLY A 35 13.32 -6.98 -29.48
C GLY A 35 12.32 -6.40 -30.48
N GLU A 36 12.78 -6.12 -31.70
CA GLU A 36 11.94 -5.75 -32.84
C GLU A 36 12.36 -6.59 -34.06
N GLY A 37 11.41 -7.18 -34.80
CA GLY A 37 11.70 -7.92 -36.03
C GLY A 37 12.16 -9.37 -35.81
N GLU A 38 13.20 -9.80 -36.55
CA GLU A 38 13.71 -11.19 -36.52
C GLU A 38 14.43 -11.56 -35.21
N ASP A 39 14.75 -10.58 -34.36
CA ASP A 39 15.38 -10.76 -33.03
C ASP A 39 14.36 -10.77 -31.87
N GLU A 40 13.07 -10.92 -32.16
CA GLU A 40 12.02 -10.98 -31.13
C GLU A 40 12.13 -12.26 -30.30
N VAL A 41 12.51 -12.10 -29.03
CA VAL A 41 12.53 -13.18 -28.05
C VAL A 41 11.32 -13.04 -27.14
N SER A 42 10.53 -14.10 -27.04
CA SER A 42 9.44 -14.21 -26.07
C SER A 42 9.86 -15.11 -24.91
N VAL A 43 9.70 -14.60 -23.69
CA VAL A 43 9.91 -15.34 -22.44
C VAL A 43 8.56 -15.50 -21.77
N GLU A 44 8.16 -16.74 -21.56
CA GLU A 44 6.92 -17.07 -20.85
C GLU A 44 7.19 -17.29 -19.36
N GLY A 45 6.14 -17.19 -18.55
CA GLY A 45 6.23 -17.46 -17.13
C GLY A 45 4.91 -17.34 -16.40
N ASN A 46 4.94 -17.56 -15.10
CA ASN A 46 3.79 -17.57 -14.23
C ASN A 46 4.05 -16.76 -12.97
N ILE A 47 3.08 -15.94 -12.58
CA ILE A 47 3.04 -15.26 -11.30
C ILE A 47 1.98 -15.93 -10.43
N TYR A 48 2.40 -16.43 -9.27
CA TYR A 48 1.55 -17.05 -8.26
C TYR A 48 1.26 -16.02 -7.17
N LEU A 49 0.06 -15.48 -7.15
CA LEU A 49 -0.42 -14.54 -6.13
C LEU A 49 -0.97 -15.31 -4.93
N VAL A 50 -0.24 -15.31 -3.83
CA VAL A 50 -0.64 -15.93 -2.57
C VAL A 50 -1.32 -14.87 -1.71
N GLY A 51 -2.65 -14.95 -1.63
CA GLY A 51 -3.46 -14.06 -0.82
C GLY A 51 -3.51 -14.46 0.65
N THR A 52 -3.07 -13.57 1.54
CA THR A 52 -3.04 -13.77 2.99
C THR A 52 -4.26 -13.11 3.63
N ALA A 53 -5.17 -13.92 4.20
CA ALA A 53 -6.41 -13.43 4.83
C ALA A 53 -6.32 -13.41 6.37
N HIS A 54 -5.60 -14.38 6.89
CA HIS A 54 -5.19 -14.54 8.27
C HIS A 54 -3.73 -14.98 8.18
N PHE A 55 -2.92 -14.68 9.18
CA PHE A 55 -1.49 -14.95 9.26
C PHE A 55 -1.12 -16.45 9.27
N SER A 56 -1.73 -17.26 8.40
CA SER A 56 -1.49 -18.69 8.20
C SER A 56 -0.16 -18.86 7.48
N LYS A 57 0.87 -19.08 8.30
CA LYS A 57 2.25 -19.37 7.87
C LYS A 57 2.32 -20.59 6.94
N ALA A 58 1.46 -21.59 7.16
CA ALA A 58 1.50 -22.88 6.46
C ALA A 58 1.25 -22.77 4.94
N SER A 59 0.27 -21.96 4.51
CA SER A 59 -0.09 -21.87 3.09
C SER A 59 0.99 -21.19 2.23
N GLN A 60 1.90 -20.42 2.83
CA GLN A 60 2.91 -19.64 2.10
C GLN A 60 4.19 -20.46 1.91
N CYS A 61 4.64 -21.15 2.96
CA CYS A 61 5.78 -22.06 2.90
C CYS A 61 5.63 -23.09 1.78
N ASP A 62 4.44 -23.70 1.69
CA ASP A 62 4.20 -24.79 0.74
C ASP A 62 4.27 -24.31 -0.71
N VAL A 63 3.82 -23.09 -1.01
CA VAL A 63 3.81 -22.56 -2.37
C VAL A 63 5.23 -22.24 -2.81
N ILE A 64 6.02 -21.51 -2.00
CA ILE A 64 7.40 -21.14 -2.37
C ILE A 64 8.25 -22.40 -2.55
N ARG A 65 8.15 -23.38 -1.64
CA ARG A 65 8.88 -24.64 -1.73
C ARG A 65 8.50 -25.48 -2.94
N LYS A 66 7.20 -25.57 -3.28
CA LYS A 66 6.74 -26.35 -4.44
C LYS A 66 7.07 -25.67 -5.76
N VAL A 67 6.89 -24.36 -5.84
CA VAL A 67 7.08 -23.59 -7.07
C VAL A 67 8.56 -23.45 -7.41
N GLN A 68 9.45 -23.31 -6.42
CA GLN A 68 10.87 -22.97 -6.62
C GLN A 68 10.99 -21.73 -7.54
N PRO A 69 10.53 -20.55 -7.07
CA PRO A 69 10.46 -19.35 -7.89
C PRO A 69 11.83 -18.72 -8.16
N HIS A 70 11.93 -17.97 -9.25
CA HIS A 70 13.07 -17.09 -9.52
C HIS A 70 13.02 -15.80 -8.71
N ALA A 71 11.81 -15.38 -8.29
CA ALA A 71 11.64 -14.23 -7.42
C ALA A 71 10.44 -14.38 -6.48
N VAL A 72 10.57 -13.82 -5.29
CA VAL A 72 9.48 -13.63 -4.33
C VAL A 72 9.29 -12.13 -4.09
N MET A 73 8.05 -11.66 -4.23
CA MET A 73 7.66 -10.28 -3.89
C MET A 73 6.69 -10.29 -2.71
N VAL A 74 6.89 -9.40 -1.74
CA VAL A 74 5.99 -9.25 -0.59
C VAL A 74 5.32 -7.87 -0.57
N GLU A 75 4.08 -7.78 -0.07
CA GLU A 75 3.38 -6.51 0.19
C GLU A 75 3.98 -5.77 1.41
N LEU A 76 5.23 -5.36 1.28
CA LEU A 76 5.98 -4.63 2.29
C LEU A 76 6.78 -3.52 1.63
N CYS A 77 6.80 -2.35 2.25
CA CYS A 77 7.56 -1.20 1.75
C CYS A 77 8.98 -1.17 2.33
N GLU A 78 9.90 -0.53 1.63
CA GLU A 78 11.32 -0.43 2.01
C GLU A 78 11.53 0.10 3.44
N LYS A 79 10.78 1.11 3.85
CA LYS A 79 10.87 1.69 5.22
C LYS A 79 10.42 0.74 6.33
N ARG A 80 9.85 -0.40 5.97
CA ARG A 80 9.36 -1.44 6.88
C ARG A 80 10.10 -2.76 6.71
N ASP A 81 11.24 -2.78 6.01
CA ASP A 81 12.13 -3.94 5.85
C ASP A 81 12.55 -4.58 7.19
N PHE A 82 12.62 -3.78 8.25
CA PHE A 82 12.92 -4.23 9.60
C PHE A 82 11.96 -5.33 10.08
N LEU A 83 10.72 -5.37 9.57
CA LEU A 83 9.74 -6.41 9.89
C LEU A 83 10.19 -7.82 9.48
N LEU A 84 11.11 -7.94 8.52
CA LEU A 84 11.66 -9.22 8.08
C LEU A 84 12.78 -9.72 9.00
N HIS A 85 13.45 -8.82 9.71
CA HIS A 85 14.69 -9.10 10.43
C HIS A 85 14.50 -9.23 11.95
N TYR A 86 13.47 -8.58 12.51
CA TYR A 86 13.21 -8.62 13.95
C TYR A 86 12.29 -9.77 14.34
N GLU A 87 12.51 -10.27 15.56
CA GLU A 87 11.65 -11.29 16.15
C GLU A 87 10.24 -10.80 16.45
N GLU A 88 9.29 -11.72 16.37
CA GLU A 88 7.85 -11.42 16.52
C GLU A 88 7.57 -10.75 17.86
N ASP A 89 8.15 -11.25 18.94
CA ASP A 89 7.99 -10.72 20.30
C ASP A 89 8.57 -9.31 20.46
N VAL A 90 9.62 -8.97 19.72
CA VAL A 90 10.19 -7.61 19.72
C VAL A 90 9.23 -6.66 19.01
N LEU A 91 8.71 -7.07 17.86
CA LEU A 91 7.77 -6.29 17.07
C LEU A 91 6.43 -6.07 17.80
N LEU A 92 5.91 -7.12 18.45
CA LEU A 92 4.70 -7.04 19.28
C LEU A 92 4.88 -6.05 20.45
N ARG A 93 6.02 -6.11 21.15
CA ARG A 93 6.35 -5.14 22.20
C ARG A 93 6.45 -3.71 21.65
N ALA A 94 7.03 -3.53 20.47
CA ALA A 94 7.14 -2.22 19.83
C ALA A 94 5.76 -1.64 19.43
N LEU A 95 4.82 -2.46 18.96
CA LEU A 95 3.45 -2.02 18.68
C LEU A 95 2.67 -1.64 19.94
N GLN A 96 2.90 -2.36 21.04
CA GLN A 96 2.23 -2.11 22.32
C GLN A 96 2.85 -0.95 23.10
N ALA A 97 4.09 -0.56 22.76
CA ALA A 97 4.76 0.55 23.40
C ALA A 97 4.00 1.86 23.15
N PRO A 98 3.60 2.59 24.21
CA PRO A 98 2.93 3.87 24.06
C PRO A 98 3.89 4.86 23.39
N ASP A 99 3.38 5.62 22.43
CA ASP A 99 4.18 6.66 21.79
C ASP A 99 4.48 7.76 22.80
N SER A 100 5.75 8.15 22.90
CA SER A 100 6.14 9.27 23.76
C SER A 100 5.40 10.52 23.33
N PHE A 101 4.86 11.27 24.29
CA PHE A 101 4.19 12.56 24.03
C PHE A 101 5.06 13.52 23.21
N LYS A 102 6.38 13.48 23.39
CA LYS A 102 7.34 14.26 22.59
C LYS A 102 7.32 13.86 21.11
N ASN A 103 7.25 12.56 20.82
CA ASN A 103 7.20 12.03 19.45
C ASN A 103 5.85 12.37 18.80
N ILE A 104 4.75 12.21 19.52
CA ILE A 104 3.41 12.60 19.05
C ILE A 104 3.37 14.10 18.73
N LYS A 105 3.86 14.95 19.63
CA LYS A 105 3.92 16.41 19.41
C LYS A 105 4.78 16.79 18.21
N LYS A 106 5.90 16.08 18.00
CA LYS A 106 6.75 16.25 16.82
C LYS A 106 6.00 15.88 15.54
N LEU A 107 5.34 14.72 15.51
CA LEU A 107 4.54 14.27 14.37
C LEU A 107 3.40 15.24 14.04
N PHE A 108 2.72 15.77 15.06
CA PHE A 108 1.69 16.79 14.86
C PHE A 108 2.23 18.06 14.21
N LYS A 109 3.43 18.50 14.61
CA LYS A 109 4.08 19.69 14.06
C LYS A 109 4.55 19.48 12.61
N GLU A 110 5.04 18.30 12.30
CA GLU A 110 5.63 17.99 10.99
C GLU A 110 4.56 17.61 9.95
N ASN A 111 3.58 16.80 10.35
CA ASN A 111 2.65 16.15 9.41
C ASN A 111 1.19 16.57 9.57
N GLY A 112 0.86 17.31 10.63
CA GLY A 112 -0.49 17.80 10.92
C GLY A 112 -1.41 16.77 11.59
N ILE A 113 -2.52 17.27 12.13
CA ILE A 113 -3.39 16.51 13.06
C ILE A 113 -4.04 15.28 12.44
N VAL A 114 -4.54 15.40 11.21
CA VAL A 114 -5.26 14.32 10.52
C VAL A 114 -4.32 13.15 10.23
N PHE A 115 -3.09 13.43 9.76
CA PHE A 115 -2.10 12.40 9.48
C PHE A 115 -1.67 11.67 10.74
N THR A 116 -1.33 12.41 11.80
CA THR A 116 -0.88 11.80 13.06
C THR A 116 -1.97 10.92 13.66
N LEU A 117 -3.24 11.35 13.65
CA LEU A 117 -4.34 10.55 14.16
C LEU A 117 -4.58 9.29 13.33
N MET A 118 -4.48 9.37 12.01
CA MET A 118 -4.62 8.22 11.13
C MET A 118 -3.50 7.19 11.35
N MET A 119 -2.25 7.65 11.56
CA MET A 119 -1.13 6.77 11.92
C MET A 119 -1.32 6.11 13.29
N ILE A 120 -1.82 6.85 14.28
CA ILE A 120 -2.15 6.30 15.61
C ILE A 120 -3.25 5.24 15.50
N LEU A 121 -4.31 5.52 14.73
CA LEU A 121 -5.40 4.57 14.49
C LEU A 121 -4.90 3.32 13.76
N PHE A 122 -4.07 3.48 12.73
CA PHE A 122 -3.46 2.36 12.02
C PHE A 122 -2.61 1.49 12.95
N LYS A 123 -1.79 2.10 13.82
CA LYS A 123 -1.01 1.38 14.84
C LYS A 123 -1.92 0.65 15.83
N ALA A 124 -3.01 1.29 16.27
CA ALA A 124 -3.96 0.70 17.21
C ALA A 124 -4.70 -0.51 16.59
N ILE A 125 -5.15 -0.40 15.34
CA ILE A 125 -5.76 -1.50 14.59
C ILE A 125 -4.75 -2.63 14.40
N SER A 126 -3.52 -2.32 13.99
CA SER A 126 -2.45 -3.31 13.83
C SER A 126 -2.15 -4.06 15.14
N GLY A 127 -2.03 -3.34 16.25
CA GLY A 127 -1.83 -3.94 17.58
C GLY A 127 -3.04 -4.74 18.08
N SER A 128 -4.26 -4.31 17.73
CA SER A 128 -5.49 -5.05 17.98
C SER A 128 -5.47 -6.40 17.24
N MET A 129 -5.25 -6.37 15.92
CA MET A 129 -5.15 -7.58 15.08
C MET A 129 -4.07 -8.52 15.61
N ALA A 130 -2.93 -7.98 16.00
CA ALA A 130 -1.82 -8.77 16.54
C ALA A 130 -2.21 -9.55 17.81
N ARG A 131 -2.93 -8.91 18.75
CA ARG A 131 -3.40 -9.55 19.98
C ARG A 131 -4.43 -10.64 19.72
N GLN A 132 -5.31 -10.44 18.75
CA GLN A 132 -6.40 -11.38 18.48
C GLN A 132 -5.95 -12.63 17.73
N LEU A 133 -5.03 -12.46 16.81
CA LEU A 133 -4.54 -13.53 15.96
C LEU A 133 -3.32 -14.23 16.58
N GLY A 134 -2.79 -13.69 17.67
CA GLY A 134 -1.61 -14.22 18.36
C GLY A 134 -0.32 -14.10 17.55
N THR A 135 -0.37 -13.35 16.44
CA THR A 135 0.74 -13.20 15.51
C THR A 135 0.88 -11.76 15.04
N PHE A 136 2.10 -11.32 14.79
CA PHE A 136 2.37 -9.98 14.27
C PHE A 136 1.89 -9.80 12.81
N PRO A 137 1.18 -8.70 12.48
CA PRO A 137 0.84 -8.39 11.09
C PRO A 137 2.05 -8.16 10.20
N GLY A 138 2.27 -9.02 9.21
CA GLY A 138 3.49 -9.05 8.40
C GLY A 138 4.42 -10.24 8.73
N SER A 139 4.06 -11.09 9.68
CA SER A 139 4.77 -12.35 9.94
C SER A 139 4.79 -13.30 8.73
N GLU A 140 3.77 -13.21 7.88
CA GLU A 140 3.69 -13.83 6.56
C GLU A 140 4.88 -13.44 5.66
N PHE A 141 5.23 -12.17 5.62
CA PHE A 141 6.30 -11.67 4.77
C PHE A 141 7.66 -12.14 5.25
N ARG A 142 7.85 -12.25 6.58
CA ARG A 142 9.06 -12.81 7.18
C ARG A 142 9.22 -14.29 6.85
N VAL A 143 8.14 -15.06 6.90
CA VAL A 143 8.17 -16.47 6.49
C VAL A 143 8.49 -16.58 5.01
N ALA A 144 7.84 -15.78 4.15
CA ALA A 144 8.15 -15.74 2.72
C ALA A 144 9.62 -15.39 2.44
N PHE A 145 10.19 -14.46 3.21
CA PHE A 145 11.60 -14.09 3.13
C PHE A 145 12.54 -15.25 3.51
N GLN A 146 12.25 -15.95 4.60
CA GLN A 146 13.02 -17.10 5.05
C GLN A 146 12.97 -18.28 4.08
N GLU A 147 11.81 -18.51 3.44
CA GLU A 147 11.64 -19.56 2.45
C GLU A 147 12.30 -19.19 1.11
N ALA A 148 12.21 -17.92 0.69
CA ALA A 148 12.91 -17.43 -0.49
C ALA A 148 14.43 -17.61 -0.36
N ALA A 149 14.99 -17.37 0.83
CA ALA A 149 16.41 -17.57 1.11
C ALA A 149 16.88 -19.04 1.03
N GLN A 150 15.95 -20.00 1.04
CA GLN A 150 16.25 -21.44 0.88
C GLN A 150 16.17 -21.89 -0.58
N VAL A 151 15.70 -21.04 -1.50
CA VAL A 151 15.59 -21.34 -2.93
C VAL A 151 16.79 -20.78 -3.66
N ASP A 152 17.47 -21.64 -4.42
CA ASP A 152 18.67 -21.26 -5.16
C ASP A 152 18.37 -20.16 -6.19
N ASN A 153 19.20 -19.11 -6.20
CA ASN A 153 19.09 -17.95 -7.10
C ASN A 153 17.72 -17.24 -7.07
N CYS A 154 17.00 -17.31 -5.95
CA CYS A 154 15.75 -16.59 -5.77
C CYS A 154 15.99 -15.11 -5.39
N LEU A 155 15.48 -14.20 -6.20
CA LEU A 155 15.45 -12.77 -5.89
C LEU A 155 14.33 -12.46 -4.89
N PHE A 156 14.49 -11.37 -4.12
CA PHE A 156 13.50 -10.94 -3.15
C PHE A 156 13.17 -9.46 -3.30
N TYR A 157 11.88 -9.13 -3.45
CA TYR A 157 11.38 -7.79 -3.74
C TYR A 157 10.42 -7.28 -2.66
N LEU A 158 10.64 -6.03 -2.25
CA LEU A 158 9.70 -5.26 -1.43
C LEU A 158 8.73 -4.51 -2.36
N GLY A 159 7.50 -5.01 -2.45
CA GLY A 159 6.55 -4.62 -3.49
C GLY A 159 5.62 -3.46 -3.14
N ASP A 160 5.62 -2.94 -1.91
CA ASP A 160 4.63 -1.94 -1.50
C ASP A 160 5.18 -0.51 -1.46
N ARG A 161 4.28 0.46 -1.61
CA ARG A 161 4.57 1.89 -1.53
C ARG A 161 4.88 2.29 -0.09
N ASP A 162 5.73 3.30 0.08
CA ASP A 162 5.92 3.93 1.40
C ASP A 162 4.56 4.32 2.00
N ILE A 163 4.26 3.72 3.15
CA ILE A 163 3.02 3.94 3.89
C ILE A 163 2.79 5.41 4.23
N SER A 164 3.86 6.18 4.46
CA SER A 164 3.79 7.62 4.67
C SER A 164 3.27 8.33 3.43
N ILE A 165 3.78 7.97 2.24
CA ILE A 165 3.30 8.52 0.96
C ILE A 165 1.83 8.13 0.77
N THR A 166 1.47 6.86 0.96
CA THR A 166 0.09 6.37 0.88
C THR A 166 -0.87 7.22 1.71
N PHE A 167 -0.55 7.42 2.98
CA PHE A 167 -1.40 8.18 3.90
C PHE A 167 -1.42 9.68 3.63
N HIS A 168 -0.29 10.28 3.26
CA HIS A 168 -0.26 11.69 2.86
C HIS A 168 -1.07 11.93 1.59
N ARG A 169 -0.98 11.03 0.60
CA ARG A 169 -1.81 11.07 -0.62
C ARG A 169 -3.29 10.96 -0.27
N ALA A 170 -3.64 10.00 0.57
CA ALA A 170 -5.02 9.72 0.96
C ALA A 170 -5.66 10.96 1.60
N ILE A 171 -4.92 11.66 2.48
CA ILE A 171 -5.35 12.93 3.06
C ILE A 171 -5.39 14.05 2.02
N ALA A 172 -4.39 14.15 1.14
CA ALA A 172 -4.29 15.22 0.16
C ALA A 172 -5.46 15.21 -0.85
N MET A 173 -6.01 14.04 -1.15
CA MET A 173 -7.19 13.88 -2.00
C MET A 173 -8.49 14.41 -1.38
N LEU A 174 -8.57 14.50 -0.05
CA LEU A 174 -9.77 14.95 0.66
C LEU A 174 -9.91 16.48 0.65
N ASN A 175 -11.14 16.95 0.44
CA ASN A 175 -11.48 18.36 0.64
C ASN A 175 -11.57 18.70 2.15
N ILE A 176 -11.68 19.99 2.48
CA ILE A 176 -11.67 20.46 3.89
C ILE A 176 -12.83 19.85 4.70
N TYR A 177 -14.02 19.75 4.09
CA TYR A 177 -15.19 19.16 4.73
C TYR A 177 -14.98 17.67 5.04
N GLN A 178 -14.45 16.91 4.09
CA GLN A 178 -14.14 15.49 4.24
C GLN A 178 -13.02 15.28 5.28
N LYS A 179 -12.01 16.15 5.32
CA LYS A 179 -10.97 16.13 6.37
C LYS A 179 -11.55 16.37 7.75
N LEU A 180 -12.47 17.33 7.88
CA LEU A 180 -13.15 17.61 9.14
C LEU A 180 -14.06 16.44 9.56
N LYS A 181 -14.83 15.89 8.62
CA LYS A 181 -15.66 14.70 8.84
C LYS A 181 -14.80 13.52 9.31
N LEU A 182 -13.71 13.23 8.60
CA LEU A 182 -12.75 12.18 8.96
C LEU A 182 -12.15 12.42 10.34
N LEU A 183 -11.76 13.65 10.66
CA LEU A 183 -11.25 14.03 11.98
C LEU A 183 -12.28 13.76 13.09
N ILE A 184 -13.53 14.17 12.90
CA ILE A 184 -14.61 13.92 13.87
C ILE A 184 -14.85 12.41 14.03
N CYS A 185 -14.86 11.64 12.94
CA CYS A 185 -14.96 10.19 12.97
C CYS A 185 -13.81 9.58 13.78
N MET A 186 -12.55 9.94 13.49
CA MET A 186 -11.39 9.43 14.22
C MET A 186 -11.42 9.79 15.71
N LEU A 187 -11.79 11.02 16.06
CA LEU A 187 -11.89 11.44 17.47
C LEU A 187 -13.00 10.67 18.22
N ARG A 188 -14.12 10.38 17.55
CA ARG A 188 -15.17 9.51 18.11
C ARG A 188 -14.67 8.08 18.28
N SER A 189 -13.94 7.54 17.31
CA SER A 189 -13.35 6.20 17.40
C SER A 189 -12.30 6.08 18.50
N VAL A 190 -11.56 7.15 18.80
CA VAL A 190 -10.58 7.16 19.91
C VAL A 190 -11.25 7.30 21.28
N ASN A 191 -12.38 8.03 21.36
CA ASN A 191 -13.16 8.20 22.61
C ASN A 191 -14.12 7.05 22.90
N ALA A 192 -14.60 6.35 21.87
CA ALA A 192 -15.22 5.05 22.05
C ALA A 192 -14.09 4.08 22.43
N ASP A 193 -14.20 3.45 23.58
CA ASP A 193 -13.30 2.37 23.98
C ASP A 193 -13.24 1.34 22.83
N ILE A 194 -12.16 1.40 22.02
CA ILE A 194 -11.80 0.41 21.00
C ILE A 194 -11.44 -0.86 21.77
N LYS A 195 -12.43 -1.57 22.31
CA LYS A 195 -12.15 -2.62 23.29
C LYS A 195 -12.89 -3.92 23.11
N THR A 196 -13.96 -4.01 22.32
CA THR A 196 -14.64 -5.32 22.19
C THR A 196 -15.35 -5.53 20.86
N GLU A 197 -16.17 -4.60 20.39
CA GLU A 197 -17.15 -4.90 19.32
C GLU A 197 -16.52 -4.99 17.92
N ILE A 198 -15.73 -3.98 17.49
CA ILE A 198 -14.95 -4.05 16.23
C ILE A 198 -13.87 -5.14 16.33
N MET A 199 -13.43 -5.44 17.56
CA MET A 199 -12.34 -6.37 17.82
C MET A 199 -12.78 -7.80 17.46
N GLU A 200 -13.88 -8.34 18.00
CA GLU A 200 -14.29 -9.73 17.65
C GLU A 200 -14.64 -9.95 16.17
N GLU A 201 -15.09 -8.89 15.48
CA GLU A 201 -15.50 -8.94 14.09
C GLU A 201 -14.31 -9.20 13.12
N PHE A 202 -13.08 -8.75 13.40
CA PHE A 202 -11.91 -8.95 12.51
C PHE A 202 -11.47 -10.40 12.31
N LYS A 203 -12.10 -11.37 12.97
CA LYS A 203 -11.84 -12.81 12.77
C LYS A 203 -12.44 -13.36 11.47
N ASN A 204 -13.42 -12.68 10.88
CA ASN A 204 -14.12 -13.15 9.67
C ASN A 204 -13.72 -12.34 8.44
N ARG A 205 -13.48 -13.02 7.31
CA ARG A 205 -13.25 -12.37 6.00
C ARG A 205 -14.36 -11.37 5.65
N ASP A 206 -15.60 -11.70 5.99
CA ASP A 206 -16.79 -10.89 5.74
C ASP A 206 -16.75 -9.52 6.44
N VAL A 207 -15.97 -9.36 7.51
CA VAL A 207 -15.84 -8.09 8.24
C VAL A 207 -14.78 -7.20 7.62
N LEU A 208 -13.66 -7.76 7.14
CA LEU A 208 -12.68 -6.95 6.41
C LEU A 208 -13.31 -6.36 5.15
N ASP A 209 -14.09 -7.18 4.43
CA ASP A 209 -14.86 -6.73 3.29
C ASP A 209 -15.88 -5.66 3.69
N LYS A 210 -16.55 -5.81 4.85
CA LYS A 210 -17.47 -4.79 5.39
C LYS A 210 -16.77 -3.47 5.74
N VAL A 211 -15.58 -3.50 6.36
CA VAL A 211 -14.79 -2.29 6.67
C VAL A 211 -14.34 -1.60 5.37
N ILE A 212 -13.91 -2.37 4.39
CA ILE A 212 -13.56 -1.86 3.06
C ILE A 212 -14.77 -1.22 2.38
N LEU A 213 -15.94 -1.87 2.46
CA LEU A 213 -17.21 -1.33 1.94
C LEU A 213 -17.58 -0.02 2.63
N ASP A 214 -17.53 0.04 3.96
CA ASP A 214 -17.80 1.25 4.73
C ASP A 214 -16.84 2.39 4.33
N ILE A 215 -15.54 2.12 4.23
CA ILE A 215 -14.58 3.14 3.79
C ILE A 215 -14.89 3.61 2.36
N THR A 216 -15.27 2.68 1.47
CA THR A 216 -15.62 2.98 0.08
C THR A 216 -16.88 3.83 -0.03
N GLU A 217 -17.89 3.57 0.81
CA GLU A 217 -19.14 4.32 0.85
C GLU A 217 -18.97 5.70 1.50
N TYR A 218 -18.36 5.77 2.68
CA TYR A 218 -18.26 7.02 3.46
C TYR A 218 -17.14 7.95 2.99
N PHE A 219 -16.05 7.38 2.46
CA PHE A 219 -14.84 8.08 2.04
C PHE A 219 -14.29 7.50 0.72
N PRO A 220 -15.02 7.62 -0.41
CA PRO A 220 -14.62 7.00 -1.69
C PRO A 220 -13.25 7.44 -2.18
N LEU A 221 -12.87 8.71 -1.94
CA LEU A 221 -11.53 9.23 -2.26
C LEU A 221 -10.43 8.59 -1.41
N LEU A 222 -10.75 8.14 -0.19
CA LEU A 222 -9.81 7.41 0.66
C LEU A 222 -9.63 5.97 0.15
N ALA A 223 -10.74 5.29 -0.18
CA ALA A 223 -10.71 3.96 -0.78
C ALA A 223 -9.93 3.93 -2.10
N GLU A 224 -10.08 4.94 -2.94
CA GLU A 224 -9.32 5.08 -4.18
C GLU A 224 -7.81 5.00 -3.93
N VAL A 225 -7.29 5.72 -2.92
CA VAL A 225 -5.85 5.76 -2.62
C VAL A 225 -5.37 4.53 -1.87
N LEU A 226 -6.12 4.10 -0.85
CA LEU A 226 -5.68 3.04 0.05
C LEU A 226 -5.83 1.65 -0.57
N ILE A 227 -6.76 1.49 -1.51
CA ILE A 227 -7.08 0.20 -2.13
C ILE A 227 -6.67 0.25 -3.60
N LYS A 228 -7.41 0.96 -4.47
CA LYS A 228 -7.25 0.82 -5.92
C LYS A 228 -5.86 1.22 -6.42
N GLU A 229 -5.33 2.35 -5.96
CA GLU A 229 -3.98 2.74 -6.34
C GLU A 229 -2.89 1.89 -5.71
N ARG A 230 -3.16 1.32 -4.54
CA ARG A 230 -2.25 0.37 -3.91
C ARG A 230 -2.21 -0.92 -4.72
N ASP A 231 -3.37 -1.40 -5.21
CA ASP A 231 -3.48 -2.53 -6.12
C ASP A 231 -2.70 -2.28 -7.42
N GLN A 232 -2.84 -1.08 -8.00
CA GLN A 232 -2.06 -0.67 -9.18
C GLN A 232 -0.56 -0.66 -8.89
N TYR A 233 -0.15 -0.12 -7.74
CA TYR A 233 1.26 -0.11 -7.35
C TYR A 233 1.82 -1.52 -7.21
N LEU A 234 1.10 -2.42 -6.53
CA LEU A 234 1.51 -3.82 -6.33
C LEU A 234 1.55 -4.58 -7.67
N ALA A 235 0.57 -4.36 -8.54
CA ALA A 235 0.55 -4.93 -9.89
C ALA A 235 1.75 -4.47 -10.71
N TYR A 236 2.07 -3.17 -10.68
CA TYR A 236 3.25 -2.62 -11.33
C TYR A 236 4.54 -3.29 -10.82
N GLN A 237 4.72 -3.39 -9.50
CA GLN A 237 5.93 -3.99 -8.91
C GLN A 237 6.09 -5.47 -9.26
N LEU A 238 5.01 -6.24 -9.35
CA LEU A 238 5.05 -7.64 -9.81
C LEU A 238 5.47 -7.74 -11.28
N ARG A 239 5.00 -6.83 -12.14
CA ARG A 239 5.44 -6.77 -13.54
C ARG A 239 6.91 -6.43 -13.65
N SER A 240 7.37 -5.43 -12.90
CA SER A 240 8.79 -5.07 -12.90
C SER A 240 9.66 -6.23 -12.42
N ALA A 241 9.25 -6.96 -11.37
CA ALA A 241 9.97 -8.15 -10.94
C ALA A 241 10.02 -9.26 -12.01
N PHE A 242 8.93 -9.44 -12.77
CA PHE A 242 8.88 -10.38 -13.90
C PHE A 242 9.83 -9.97 -15.02
N GLU A 243 9.77 -8.71 -15.43
CA GLU A 243 10.65 -8.14 -16.44
C GLU A 243 12.13 -8.25 -16.03
N ASP A 244 12.47 -7.86 -14.81
CA ASP A 244 13.84 -7.98 -14.27
C ASP A 244 14.35 -9.42 -14.39
N CYS A 245 13.53 -10.42 -14.04
CA CYS A 245 13.89 -11.83 -14.15
C CYS A 245 14.08 -12.27 -15.62
N CYS A 246 13.21 -11.82 -16.53
CA CYS A 246 13.34 -12.10 -17.97
C CYS A 246 14.64 -11.52 -18.54
N LEU A 247 14.96 -10.27 -18.17
CA LEU A 247 16.17 -9.59 -18.62
C LEU A 247 17.44 -10.27 -18.09
N MET A 248 17.45 -10.66 -16.81
CA MET A 248 18.57 -11.41 -16.22
C MET A 248 18.79 -12.77 -16.89
N GLN A 249 17.74 -13.50 -17.22
CA GLN A 249 17.88 -14.77 -17.93
C GLN A 249 18.42 -14.59 -19.35
N LYS A 250 17.98 -13.54 -20.06
CA LYS A 250 18.50 -13.18 -21.39
C LYS A 250 20.00 -12.89 -21.35
N GLU A 251 20.48 -12.16 -20.34
CA GLU A 251 21.92 -11.90 -20.15
C GLU A 251 22.72 -13.19 -19.87
N GLN A 252 22.10 -14.18 -19.26
CA GLN A 252 22.69 -15.48 -18.93
C GLN A 252 22.51 -16.55 -20.03
N ASP A 253 21.90 -16.19 -21.16
CA ASP A 253 21.51 -17.11 -22.25
C ASP A 253 20.68 -18.32 -21.76
N ARG A 254 19.78 -18.05 -20.81
CA ARG A 254 18.83 -19.02 -20.26
C ARG A 254 17.42 -18.71 -20.77
N TYR A 255 16.65 -19.76 -21.07
CA TYR A 255 15.28 -19.65 -21.60
C TYR A 255 14.35 -20.62 -20.88
N GLU A 256 14.23 -20.47 -19.57
CA GLU A 256 13.29 -21.28 -18.78
C GLU A 256 12.06 -20.43 -18.38
N PRO A 257 10.87 -21.03 -18.23
CA PRO A 257 9.69 -20.27 -17.84
C PRO A 257 9.86 -19.57 -16.49
N ILE A 258 9.67 -18.25 -16.46
CA ILE A 258 9.84 -17.45 -15.25
C ILE A 258 8.77 -17.82 -14.22
N LYS A 259 9.14 -18.00 -12.96
CA LYS A 259 8.19 -18.24 -11.86
C LYS A 259 8.37 -17.19 -10.78
N ILE A 260 7.32 -16.45 -10.46
CA ILE A 260 7.31 -15.47 -9.38
C ILE A 260 6.23 -15.80 -8.37
N VAL A 261 6.52 -15.66 -7.09
CA VAL A 261 5.52 -15.76 -6.03
C VAL A 261 5.31 -14.39 -5.40
N GLY A 262 4.09 -13.84 -5.51
CA GLY A 262 3.68 -12.61 -4.87
C GLY A 262 2.87 -12.89 -3.60
N VAL A 263 3.39 -12.54 -2.43
CA VAL A 263 2.70 -12.69 -1.14
C VAL A 263 2.06 -11.36 -0.75
N VAL A 264 0.73 -11.29 -0.85
CA VAL A 264 -0.05 -10.06 -0.69
C VAL A 264 -1.28 -10.32 0.18
N GLY A 265 -1.83 -9.27 0.79
CA GLY A 265 -3.10 -9.34 1.49
C GLY A 265 -4.21 -9.78 0.55
N ILE A 266 -5.08 -10.69 1.00
CA ILE A 266 -6.13 -11.30 0.17
C ILE A 266 -7.07 -10.25 -0.47
N ALA A 267 -7.26 -9.12 0.22
CA ALA A 267 -8.10 -8.01 -0.25
C ALA A 267 -7.54 -7.35 -1.52
N HIS A 268 -6.23 -7.42 -1.74
CA HIS A 268 -5.56 -6.81 -2.88
C HIS A 268 -5.50 -7.72 -4.11
N VAL A 269 -5.65 -9.05 -3.95
CA VAL A 269 -5.49 -10.03 -5.04
C VAL A 269 -6.38 -9.71 -6.25
N LYS A 270 -7.67 -9.46 -6.03
CA LYS A 270 -8.62 -9.14 -7.12
C LYS A 270 -8.26 -7.85 -7.84
N GLY A 271 -7.87 -6.83 -7.09
CA GLY A 271 -7.50 -5.52 -7.65
C GLY A 271 -6.19 -5.56 -8.42
N ILE A 272 -5.21 -6.34 -7.94
CA ILE A 272 -3.93 -6.59 -8.62
C ILE A 272 -4.18 -7.25 -9.97
N ILE A 273 -4.95 -8.34 -10.00
CA ILE A 273 -5.28 -9.06 -11.25
C ILE A 273 -5.98 -8.12 -12.23
N ALA A 274 -6.98 -7.36 -11.77
CA ALA A 274 -7.71 -6.41 -12.61
C ALA A 274 -6.83 -5.25 -13.12
N SER A 275 -5.77 -4.90 -12.38
CA SER A 275 -4.87 -3.80 -12.72
C SER A 275 -3.63 -4.24 -13.51
N PHE A 276 -3.36 -5.54 -13.59
CA PHE A 276 -2.08 -6.06 -14.09
C PHE A 276 -1.74 -5.57 -15.50
N ASN A 277 -2.68 -5.62 -16.43
CA ASN A 277 -2.43 -5.20 -17.82
C ASN A 277 -2.63 -3.69 -18.06
N ASN A 278 -2.95 -2.90 -17.03
CA ASN A 278 -3.21 -1.47 -17.20
C ASN A 278 -1.90 -0.69 -17.34
N ASN A 279 -1.92 0.41 -18.10
CA ASN A 279 -0.82 1.39 -18.08
C ASN A 279 -0.88 2.14 -16.74
N ILE A 280 0.20 2.06 -15.95
CA ILE A 280 0.25 2.57 -14.57
C ILE A 280 1.36 3.61 -14.46
N ASP A 281 0.98 4.87 -14.24
CA ASP A 281 1.94 5.94 -13.95
C ASP A 281 2.43 5.84 -12.50
N ILE A 282 3.49 5.05 -12.31
CA ILE A 282 4.12 4.84 -11.00
C ILE A 282 4.65 6.14 -10.37
N LYS A 283 5.03 7.12 -11.20
CA LYS A 283 5.57 8.40 -10.72
C LYS A 283 4.48 9.23 -10.08
N GLU A 284 3.28 9.21 -10.66
CA GLU A 284 2.12 9.86 -10.05
C GLU A 284 1.67 9.14 -8.77
N LEU A 285 1.72 7.80 -8.73
CA LEU A 285 1.38 7.04 -7.53
C LEU A 285 2.36 7.26 -6.37
N LYS A 286 3.62 7.62 -6.66
CA LYS A 286 4.64 8.00 -5.66
C LYS A 286 4.58 9.48 -5.25
N ARG A 287 3.84 10.31 -5.98
CA ARG A 287 3.75 11.76 -5.72
C ARG A 287 2.60 12.10 -4.78
N ILE A 288 2.86 13.00 -3.83
CA ILE A 288 1.79 13.60 -3.02
C ILE A 288 1.16 14.77 -3.80
N PRO A 289 -0.14 14.72 -4.12
CA PRO A 289 -0.79 15.77 -4.89
C PRO A 289 -0.78 17.06 -4.06
N LYS A 290 -0.40 18.16 -4.70
CA LYS A 290 -0.38 19.46 -4.03
C LYS A 290 -1.83 19.89 -3.76
N PRO A 291 -2.13 20.48 -2.59
CA PRO A 291 -3.44 21.05 -2.37
C PRO A 291 -3.75 22.08 -3.47
N LYS A 292 -4.96 22.04 -4.03
CA LYS A 292 -5.43 23.07 -4.95
C LYS A 292 -5.27 24.44 -4.28
N ARG A 293 -4.85 25.45 -5.07
CA ARG A 293 -4.44 26.80 -4.62
C ARG A 293 -5.24 27.29 -3.41
N ASP A 294 -4.52 27.66 -2.36
CA ASP A 294 -5.06 28.00 -1.04
C ASP A 294 -5.75 29.38 -1.07
N TRP A 295 -6.92 29.44 -1.72
CA TRP A 295 -7.77 30.62 -1.86
C TRP A 295 -8.13 31.22 -0.50
N ILE A 296 -8.15 30.42 0.56
CA ILE A 296 -8.38 30.85 1.94
C ILE A 296 -7.28 31.82 2.40
N LYS A 297 -6.00 31.52 2.13
CA LYS A 297 -4.90 32.45 2.47
C LYS A 297 -4.98 33.74 1.66
N ILE A 298 -5.47 33.68 0.42
CA ILE A 298 -5.67 34.85 -0.43
C ILE A 298 -6.81 35.70 0.15
N VAL A 299 -7.95 35.10 0.46
CA VAL A 299 -9.12 35.75 1.07
C VAL A 299 -8.74 36.37 2.42
N LEU A 300 -8.05 35.65 3.30
CA LEU A 300 -7.58 36.18 4.59
C LEU A 300 -6.66 37.38 4.44
N LYS A 301 -5.75 37.38 3.44
CA LYS A 301 -4.92 38.55 3.13
C LYS A 301 -5.77 39.73 2.70
N PHE A 302 -6.73 39.53 1.80
CA PHE A 302 -7.62 40.61 1.36
C PHE A 302 -8.52 41.14 2.48
N VAL A 303 -9.03 40.26 3.35
CA VAL A 303 -9.78 40.66 4.55
C VAL A 303 -8.90 41.48 5.49
N LEU A 304 -7.66 41.06 5.75
CA LEU A 304 -6.72 41.81 6.57
C LEU A 304 -6.40 43.18 5.96
N TYR A 305 -6.13 43.25 4.65
CA TYR A 305 -5.91 44.52 3.96
C TYR A 305 -7.14 45.42 4.01
N GLY A 306 -8.35 44.85 3.88
CA GLY A 306 -9.61 45.57 4.04
C GLY A 306 -9.84 46.12 5.45
N LEU A 307 -9.49 45.35 6.49
CA LEU A 307 -9.56 45.80 7.88
C LEU A 307 -8.56 46.92 8.17
N ILE A 308 -7.33 46.79 7.66
CA ILE A 308 -6.29 47.83 7.80
C ILE A 308 -6.72 49.11 7.08
N SER A 309 -7.20 49.02 5.84
CA SER A 309 -7.65 50.19 5.07
C SER A 309 -8.89 50.86 5.68
N TYR A 310 -9.83 50.08 6.21
CA TYR A 310 -10.98 50.61 6.95
C TYR A 310 -10.55 51.30 8.25
N GLY A 311 -9.60 50.68 8.98
CA GLY A 311 -9.02 51.25 10.20
C GLY A 311 -8.33 52.59 9.95
N THR A 312 -7.49 52.68 8.91
CA THR A 312 -6.80 53.93 8.55
C THR A 312 -7.77 55.00 8.05
N TYR A 313 -8.76 54.64 7.22
CA TYR A 313 -9.82 55.56 6.79
C TYR A 313 -10.59 56.13 7.99
N ARG A 314 -11.02 55.27 8.92
CA ARG A 314 -11.76 55.66 10.13
C ARG A 314 -10.91 56.54 11.04
N PHE A 315 -9.61 56.25 11.17
CA PHE A 315 -8.67 57.05 11.95
C PHE A 315 -8.47 58.44 11.33
N MET A 316 -8.19 58.53 10.02
CA MET A 316 -8.06 59.82 9.33
C MET A 316 -9.34 60.65 9.43
N ARG A 317 -10.52 60.04 9.24
CA ARG A 317 -11.80 60.73 9.38
C ARG A 317 -12.04 61.32 10.77
N ARG A 318 -11.42 60.79 11.82
CA ARG A 318 -11.62 61.25 13.21
C ARG A 318 -10.64 62.35 13.63
N TYR A 319 -9.53 62.52 12.92
CA TYR A 319 -8.46 63.48 13.29
C TYR A 319 -8.19 64.56 12.24
N VAL A 320 -8.62 64.35 10.99
CA VAL A 320 -8.36 65.28 9.86
C VAL A 320 -9.62 66.04 9.44
N TRP A 321 -10.80 65.65 9.94
CA TRP A 321 -12.08 66.30 9.68
C TRP A 321 -12.79 66.71 10.98
#